data_AF-A0A800ES58-F1
#
_entry.id   AF-A0A800ES58-F1
#
_cell.length_a   1.000
_cell.length_b   1.000
_cell.length_c   1.000
_cell.angle_alpha   90.00
_cell.angle_beta   90.00
_cell.angle_gamma   90.00
#
_symmetry.space_group_name_H-M   'P 1'
#
loop_
_entity.id
_entity.type
_entity.pdbx_description
1 polymer ?
#
loop_
_entity_poly.entity_id
_entity_poly.type
_entity_poly.pdbx_seq_one_letter_code
_entity_poly.pdbx_strand_id
1 'polypeptide(L)'
;MGDRFRGLIALGIVLGAGIFIGSAVSQWYPLPSQDGVVSPPRNATAAGLGRVRVEVLNAGGREGMARLATDHLRDRGFDVVYFGNAEVFGQDSTVVLDRAAKPQAAEAVARALGTPWVESQPD
;
A
#
# COMPACT_ATOMS: atom_id res chain seq x y z
N MET A 1 -2.14 0.45 64.73
CA MET A 1 -2.47 -0.12 63.39
C MET A 1 -3.07 0.91 62.41
N GLY A 2 -3.26 2.20 62.79
CA GLY A 2 -3.97 3.19 61.95
C GLY A 2 -3.10 4.06 61.02
N ASP A 3 -1.81 4.22 61.29
CA ASP A 3 -0.98 5.21 60.56
C ASP A 3 -0.45 4.70 59.22
N ARG A 4 -0.28 3.37 59.08
CA ARG A 4 0.13 2.74 57.82
C ARG A 4 -1.00 2.75 56.78
N PHE A 5 -2.24 2.64 57.25
CA PHE A 5 -3.44 2.75 56.40
C PHE A 5 -3.66 4.18 55.89
N ARG A 6 -3.39 5.19 56.71
CA ARG A 6 -3.46 6.60 56.31
C ARG A 6 -2.44 6.95 55.23
N GLY A 7 -1.21 6.44 55.34
CA GLY A 7 -0.18 6.63 54.31
C GLY A 7 -0.53 5.97 52.98
N LEU A 8 -1.12 4.78 52.99
CA LEU A 8 -1.53 4.05 51.78
C LEU A 8 -2.73 4.71 51.07
N ILE A 9 -3.69 5.25 51.82
CA ILE A 9 -4.82 5.98 51.24
C ILE A 9 -4.37 7.31 50.60
N ALA A 10 -3.49 8.05 51.28
CA ALA A 10 -2.93 9.29 50.72
C ALA A 10 -2.10 9.04 49.44
N LEU A 11 -1.29 7.97 49.42
CA LEU A 11 -0.52 7.57 48.25
C LEU A 11 -1.41 7.16 47.06
N GLY A 12 -2.51 6.44 47.33
CA GLY A 12 -3.48 6.04 46.31
C GLY A 12 -4.21 7.21 45.65
N ILE A 13 -4.53 8.27 46.41
CA ILE A 13 -5.20 9.47 45.88
C ILE A 13 -4.26 10.29 44.98
N VAL A 14 -2.98 10.41 45.35
CA VAL A 14 -1.97 11.13 44.54
C VAL A 14 -1.71 10.40 43.22
N LEU A 15 -1.61 9.06 43.25
CA LEU A 15 -1.46 8.25 42.04
C LEU A 15 -2.70 8.34 41.13
N GLY A 16 -3.90 8.26 41.70
CA GLY A 16 -5.16 8.42 40.96
C GLY A 16 -5.32 9.79 40.30
N ALA A 17 -4.97 10.86 41.01
CA ALA A 17 -5.01 12.22 40.47
C ALA A 17 -3.97 12.45 39.36
N GLY A 18 -2.76 11.88 39.50
CA GLY A 18 -1.73 11.95 38.46
C GLY A 18 -2.15 11.26 37.15
N ILE A 19 -2.82 10.11 37.24
CA ILE A 19 -3.35 9.38 36.08
C ILE A 19 -4.49 10.16 35.41
N PHE A 20 -5.35 10.83 36.18
CA PHE A 20 -6.47 11.62 35.65
C PHE A 20 -6.01 12.89 34.92
N ILE A 21 -4.98 13.57 35.44
CA ILE A 21 -4.38 14.75 34.79
C ILE A 21 -3.58 14.36 33.54
N GLY A 22 -2.81 13.26 33.59
CA GLY A 22 -2.04 12.78 32.44
C GLY A 22 -2.91 12.41 31.23
N SER A 23 -4.08 11.79 31.49
CA SER A 23 -5.06 11.43 30.45
C SER A 23 -5.70 12.65 29.78
N ALA A 24 -6.05 13.68 30.56
CA ALA A 24 -6.63 14.91 30.01
C ALA A 24 -5.63 15.71 29.15
N VAL A 25 -4.33 15.68 29.49
CA VAL A 25 -3.29 16.39 28.72
C VAL A 25 -2.90 15.64 27.45
N SER A 26 -2.92 14.30 27.43
CA SER A 26 -2.58 13.56 26.21
C SER A 26 -3.61 13.75 25.09
N GLN A 27 -4.84 14.12 25.43
CA GLN A 27 -5.87 14.44 24.44
C GLN A 27 -5.62 15.78 23.72
N TRP A 28 -4.77 16.64 24.28
CA TRP A 28 -4.35 17.91 23.66
C TRP A 28 -3.14 17.79 22.74
N TYR A 29 -2.42 16.67 22.79
CA TYR A 29 -1.34 16.36 21.86
C TYR A 29 -1.85 15.28 20.90
N PRO A 30 -2.61 15.64 19.84
CA PRO A 30 -2.79 14.70 18.75
C PRO A 30 -1.39 14.28 18.30
N LEU A 31 -1.11 12.98 18.37
CA LEU A 31 0.01 12.42 17.62
C LEU A 31 -0.12 12.98 16.21
N PRO A 32 0.94 13.55 15.61
CA PRO A 32 0.84 14.07 14.27
C PRO A 32 0.26 12.96 13.40
N SER A 33 -0.99 13.15 12.99
CA SER A 33 -1.65 12.31 12.02
C SER A 33 -0.66 12.21 10.87
N GLN A 34 -0.34 11.00 10.42
CA GLN A 34 0.36 10.85 9.15
C GLN A 34 -0.60 11.18 7.98
N ASP A 35 -1.34 12.29 8.10
CA ASP A 35 -2.03 13.02 7.05
C ASP A 35 -0.94 13.71 6.21
N GLY A 36 -0.12 12.89 5.56
CA GLY A 36 1.14 13.35 5.00
C GLY A 36 1.82 12.41 4.03
N VAL A 37 1.29 11.21 3.77
CA VAL A 37 1.61 10.54 2.49
C VAL A 37 0.60 11.05 1.47
N VAL A 38 0.70 12.34 1.13
CA VAL A 38 0.31 12.78 -0.21
C VAL A 38 1.21 11.97 -1.13
N SER A 39 0.73 10.81 -1.58
CA SER A 39 1.35 10.15 -2.72
C SER A 39 1.51 11.26 -3.76
N PRO A 40 2.73 11.53 -4.27
CA PRO A 40 2.89 12.51 -5.34
C PRO A 40 1.83 12.20 -6.39
N PRO A 41 1.21 13.21 -7.04
CA PRO A 41 0.22 12.91 -8.08
C PRO A 41 0.84 11.87 -9.00
N ARG A 42 0.30 10.64 -9.02
CA ARG A 42 0.77 9.51 -9.86
C ARG A 42 0.44 9.78 -11.34
N ASN A 43 0.63 11.03 -11.75
CA ASN A 43 0.28 11.61 -13.04
C ASN A 43 1.55 12.01 -13.81
N ALA A 44 2.75 11.67 -13.32
CA ALA A 44 3.92 11.53 -14.19
C ALA A 44 3.77 10.22 -14.97
N THR A 45 2.90 10.31 -15.97
CA THR A 45 2.57 9.36 -17.04
C THR A 45 3.78 8.49 -17.44
N ALA A 46 3.55 7.22 -17.76
CA ALA A 46 4.56 6.21 -18.10
C ALA A 46 5.40 6.54 -19.38
N ALA A 47 6.07 7.68 -19.41
CA ALA A 47 6.62 8.39 -20.57
C ALA A 47 5.57 9.07 -21.47
N GLY A 48 4.71 9.94 -20.91
CA GLY A 48 3.79 10.78 -21.70
C GLY A 48 2.46 10.12 -22.09
N LEU A 49 2.25 8.86 -21.69
CA LEU A 49 1.10 8.04 -22.08
C LEU A 49 -0.20 8.31 -21.30
N GLY A 50 -0.26 9.39 -20.51
CA GLY A 50 -1.33 9.55 -19.54
C GLY A 50 -1.20 8.60 -18.34
N ARG A 51 -2.26 8.55 -17.53
CA ARG A 51 -2.39 7.58 -16.44
C ARG A 51 -2.63 6.19 -17.02
N VAL A 52 -1.66 5.29 -16.86
CA VAL A 52 -1.74 3.89 -17.30
C VAL A 52 -2.18 3.05 -16.11
N ARG A 53 -3.42 2.56 -16.14
CA ARG A 53 -3.98 1.66 -15.12
C ARG A 53 -3.58 0.22 -15.44
N VAL A 54 -3.11 -0.50 -14.44
CA VAL A 54 -2.64 -1.89 -14.59
C VAL A 54 -3.23 -2.78 -13.50
N GLU A 55 -3.62 -3.99 -13.88
CA GLU A 55 -3.94 -5.06 -12.96
C GLU A 55 -2.83 -6.13 -13.03
N VAL A 56 -2.43 -6.65 -11.88
CA VAL A 56 -1.31 -7.59 -11.79
C VAL A 56 -1.80 -8.92 -11.22
N LEU A 57 -1.78 -9.97 -12.04
CA LEU A 57 -2.23 -11.29 -11.66
C LEU A 57 -1.07 -12.28 -11.66
N ASN A 58 -0.85 -12.95 -10.52
CA ASN A 58 0.14 -14.01 -10.39
C ASN A 58 -0.48 -15.36 -10.77
N ALA A 59 -0.04 -15.90 -11.90
CA ALA A 59 -0.39 -17.24 -12.39
C ALA A 59 0.77 -18.27 -12.22
N GLY A 60 1.93 -17.84 -11.70
CA GLY A 60 3.14 -18.67 -11.59
C GLY A 60 3.28 -19.49 -10.31
N GLY A 61 2.32 -19.40 -9.39
CA GLY A 61 2.27 -20.22 -8.17
C GLY A 61 3.29 -19.87 -7.07
N ARG A 62 4.13 -18.85 -7.28
CA ARG A 62 5.05 -18.35 -6.25
C ARG A 62 4.41 -17.22 -5.45
N GLU A 63 4.36 -17.36 -4.13
CA GLU A 63 3.78 -16.36 -3.24
C GLU A 63 4.51 -15.00 -3.38
N GLY A 64 3.75 -13.91 -3.28
CA GLY A 64 4.29 -12.55 -3.26
C GLY A 64 4.69 -11.97 -4.62
N MET A 65 4.68 -12.75 -5.70
CA MET A 65 5.10 -12.26 -7.04
C MET A 65 4.25 -11.09 -7.56
N ALA A 66 2.93 -11.12 -7.34
CA ALA A 66 2.06 -10.00 -7.74
C ALA A 66 2.41 -8.71 -6.98
N ARG A 67 2.79 -8.81 -5.70
CA ARG A 67 3.21 -7.65 -4.90
C ARG A 67 4.54 -7.10 -5.40
N LEU A 68 5.53 -7.97 -5.63
CA LEU A 68 6.82 -7.58 -6.18
C LEU A 68 6.67 -6.83 -7.51
N ALA A 69 5.87 -7.37 -8.43
CA ALA A 69 5.59 -6.75 -9.71
C ALA A 69 4.83 -5.42 -9.55
N THR A 70 3.91 -5.34 -8.59
CA THR A 70 3.18 -4.10 -8.27
C THR A 70 4.11 -2.99 -7.82
N ASP A 71 5.02 -3.28 -6.88
CA ASP A 71 5.98 -2.31 -6.37
C ASP A 71 6.89 -1.82 -7.51
N HIS A 72 7.42 -2.77 -8.30
CA HIS A 72 8.28 -2.46 -9.45
C HIS A 72 7.61 -1.59 -10.52
N LEU A 73 6.31 -1.79 -10.77
CA LEU A 73 5.52 -0.98 -11.71
C LEU A 73 5.18 0.40 -11.14
N ARG A 74 4.81 0.48 -9.85
CA ARG A 74 4.50 1.75 -9.19
C ARG A 74 5.72 2.66 -9.12
N ASP A 75 6.90 2.11 -8.86
CA ASP A 75 8.18 2.83 -8.89
C ASP A 75 8.47 3.46 -10.25
N ARG A 76 7.83 2.97 -11.32
CA ARG A 76 7.95 3.46 -12.70
C ARG A 76 6.79 4.35 -13.16
N GLY A 77 5.89 4.72 -12.23
CA GLY A 77 4.78 5.63 -12.52
C GLY A 77 3.55 4.96 -13.13
N PHE A 78 3.47 3.63 -13.15
CA PHE A 78 2.25 2.93 -13.50
C PHE A 78 1.27 2.93 -12.32
N ASP A 79 -0.02 3.09 -12.64
CA ASP A 79 -1.07 3.06 -11.63
C ASP A 79 -1.64 1.66 -11.50
N VAL A 80 -1.02 0.85 -10.64
CA VAL A 80 -1.53 -0.49 -10.33
C VAL A 80 -2.78 -0.38 -9.47
N VAL A 81 -3.93 -0.71 -10.06
CA VAL A 81 -5.26 -0.58 -9.43
C VAL A 81 -5.70 -1.85 -8.72
N TYR A 82 -5.17 -3.01 -9.12
CA TYR A 82 -5.42 -4.28 -8.48
C TYR A 82 -4.19 -5.19 -8.60
N PHE A 83 -3.96 -6.01 -7.58
CA PHE A 83 -3.00 -7.10 -7.65
C PHE A 83 -3.52 -8.32 -6.88
N GLY A 84 -3.22 -9.53 -7.38
CA GLY A 84 -3.70 -10.76 -6.77
C GLY A 84 -3.17 -12.00 -7.48
N ASN A 85 -3.81 -13.14 -7.23
CA ASN A 85 -3.56 -14.36 -8.00
C ASN A 85 -4.52 -14.41 -9.20
N ALA A 86 -4.09 -15.03 -10.29
CA ALA A 86 -4.96 -15.37 -11.39
C ALA A 86 -5.92 -16.51 -10.99
N GLU A 87 -7.05 -16.63 -11.71
CA GLU A 87 -7.99 -17.75 -11.52
C GLU A 87 -7.37 -19.09 -11.92
N VAL A 88 -6.51 -19.07 -12.94
CA VAL A 88 -5.81 -20.24 -13.48
C VAL A 88 -4.31 -20.07 -13.25
N PHE A 89 -3.69 -21.11 -12.71
CA PHE A 89 -2.24 -21.20 -12.52
C PHE A 89 -1.60 -22.04 -13.63
N GLY A 90 -0.28 -21.98 -13.73
CA GLY A 90 0.51 -22.76 -14.69
C GLY A 90 1.14 -21.94 -15.80
N GLN A 91 1.03 -20.61 -15.71
CA GLN A 91 1.74 -19.72 -16.63
C GLN A 91 3.24 -19.74 -16.31
N ASP A 92 4.05 -20.08 -17.31
CA ASP A 92 5.52 -20.13 -17.18
C ASP A 92 6.20 -18.77 -17.40
N SER A 93 5.49 -17.83 -18.03
CA SER A 93 6.02 -16.56 -18.53
C SER A 93 5.09 -15.38 -18.19
N THR A 94 5.66 -14.20 -17.96
CA THR A 94 4.86 -12.98 -17.77
C THR A 94 4.34 -12.49 -19.12
N VAL A 95 3.02 -12.30 -19.25
CA VAL A 95 2.37 -11.75 -20.45
C VAL A 95 1.63 -10.47 -20.06
N VAL A 96 1.72 -9.44 -20.90
CA VAL A 96 0.95 -8.21 -20.75
C VAL A 96 -0.23 -8.24 -21.71
N LEU A 97 -1.44 -8.11 -21.17
CA LEU A 97 -2.67 -8.04 -21.96
C LEU A 97 -3.11 -6.58 -22.13
N ASP A 98 -3.23 -6.11 -23.36
CA ASP A 98 -3.86 -4.84 -23.70
C ASP A 98 -5.38 -5.01 -23.73
N ARG A 99 -6.02 -4.73 -22.59
CA ARG A 99 -7.49 -4.69 -22.44
C ARG A 99 -8.12 -3.39 -22.94
N ALA A 100 -7.32 -2.32 -23.08
CA ALA A 100 -7.81 -0.96 -23.30
C ALA A 100 -7.63 -0.45 -24.74
N ALA A 101 -7.18 -1.31 -25.66
CA ALA A 101 -6.79 -0.96 -27.02
C ALA A 101 -5.77 0.20 -27.06
N LYS A 102 -4.79 0.16 -26.14
CA LYS A 102 -3.69 1.12 -26.01
C LYS A 102 -2.35 0.38 -26.10
N PRO A 103 -1.91 -0.02 -27.31
CA PRO A 103 -0.73 -0.87 -27.49
C PRO A 103 0.54 -0.24 -26.91
N GLN A 104 0.71 1.08 -27.05
CA GLN A 104 1.86 1.81 -26.52
C GLN A 104 1.96 1.74 -24.98
N ALA A 105 0.81 1.70 -24.29
CA ALA A 105 0.75 1.55 -22.84
C ALA A 105 1.10 0.12 -22.41
N ALA A 106 0.56 -0.88 -23.11
CA ALA A 106 0.89 -2.28 -22.87
C ALA A 106 2.38 -2.56 -23.11
N GLU A 107 2.95 -2.04 -24.19
CA GLU A 107 4.39 -2.11 -24.47
C GLU A 107 5.24 -1.43 -23.38
N ALA A 108 4.78 -0.29 -22.84
CA ALA A 108 5.50 0.38 -21.75
C ALA A 108 5.53 -0.49 -20.48
N VAL A 109 4.41 -1.13 -20.15
CA VAL A 109 4.33 -2.10 -19.04
C VAL A 109 5.24 -3.29 -19.30
N ALA A 110 5.24 -3.83 -20.53
CA ALA A 110 6.08 -4.97 -20.91
C ALA A 110 7.58 -4.65 -20.81
N ARG A 111 7.99 -3.48 -21.32
CA ARG A 111 9.37 -2.97 -21.13
C ARG A 111 9.73 -2.80 -19.66
N ALA A 112 8.80 -2.32 -18.84
CA ALA A 112 9.02 -2.18 -17.41
C ALA A 112 9.23 -3.53 -16.73
N LEU A 113 8.43 -4.54 -17.07
CA LEU A 113 8.52 -5.90 -16.52
C LEU A 113 9.64 -6.74 -17.18
N GLY A 114 10.26 -6.27 -18.25
CA GLY A 114 11.30 -6.99 -18.98
C GLY A 114 10.76 -8.21 -19.75
N THR A 115 9.49 -8.18 -20.18
CA THR A 115 8.88 -9.25 -20.98
C THR A 115 8.68 -8.81 -22.43
N PRO A 116 8.93 -9.68 -23.42
CA PRO A 116 8.59 -9.43 -24.82
C PRO A 116 7.13 -9.73 -25.15
N TRP A 117 6.38 -10.37 -24.24
CA TRP A 117 5.06 -10.92 -24.53
C TRP A 117 3.96 -9.88 -24.28
N VAL A 118 3.40 -9.36 -25.37
CA VAL A 118 2.26 -8.42 -25.36
C VAL A 118 1.17 -8.95 -26.28
N GLU A 119 -0.05 -9.04 -25.77
CA GLU A 119 -1.22 -9.47 -26.54
C GLU A 119 -2.33 -8.44 -26.47
N SER A 120 -3.01 -8.21 -27.61
CA SER A 120 -4.22 -7.39 -27.65
C SER A 120 -5.43 -8.26 -27.36
N GLN A 121 -6.12 -8.01 -26.24
CA GLN A 121 -7.34 -8.70 -25.83
C GLN A 121 -8.34 -7.68 -25.28
N PRO A 122 -8.96 -6.85 -26.13
CA PRO A 122 -9.91 -5.85 -25.66
C PRO A 122 -11.15 -6.50 -25.04
N ASP A 123 -11.70 -5.85 -24.01
CA ASP A 123 -12.95 -6.26 -23.35
C ASP A 123 -14.21 -5.85 -24.14
#